data_AF-A0A3B3ITM8-F1
#
_entry.id   AF-A0A3B3ITM8-F1
#
_cell.length_a   1.000
_cell.length_b   1.000
_cell.length_c   1.000
_cell.angle_alpha   90.00
_cell.angle_beta   90.00
_cell.angle_gamma   90.00
#
_symmetry.space_group_name_H-M   'P 1'
#
loop_
_entity.id
_entity.type
_entity.pdbx_description
1 polymer ?
#
loop_
_entity_poly.entity_id
_entity_poly.type
_entity_poly.pdbx_seq_one_letter_code
_entity_poly.pdbx_strand_id
1 'polypeptide(L)'
;MVAFSMRKVPNREATEISHVLLCNVTQRVSFWFVVTDPSKNHTLPAVEVQSAIRMNKNRINNAFFLNDQTLEFLKIPSTLAPPMDPSVPIWIIIFGVIFCIIIVAIALLILSGIWQRRRKNKEPSEVDDAEDKCENMITIENGIPSDPLDMKGGHINDAFMTEDERLTPL
;
A
#
# COMPACT_ATOMS: atom_id res chain seq x y z
N MET A 1 -13.62 30.86 27.55
CA MET A 1 -12.86 29.59 27.65
C MET A 1 -11.81 29.60 28.77
N VAL A 2 -11.03 30.66 28.96
CA VAL A 2 -10.03 30.76 30.06
C VAL A 2 -10.65 30.53 31.44
N ALA A 3 -11.72 31.26 31.80
CA ALA A 3 -12.40 31.09 33.09
C ALA A 3 -12.89 29.65 33.29
N PHE A 4 -13.42 29.02 32.24
CA PHE A 4 -13.82 27.61 32.28
C PHE A 4 -12.64 26.69 32.61
N SER A 5 -11.49 26.89 31.97
CA SER A 5 -10.27 26.11 32.26
C SER A 5 -9.82 26.29 33.70
N MET A 6 -9.92 27.50 34.24
CA MET A 6 -9.58 27.80 35.63
C MET A 6 -10.49 27.10 36.63
N ARG A 7 -11.79 26.97 36.35
CA ARG A 7 -12.74 26.23 37.23
C ARG A 7 -12.41 24.75 37.38
N LYS A 8 -11.61 24.18 36.48
CA LYS A 8 -11.13 22.79 36.57
C LYS A 8 -9.93 22.65 37.50
N VAL A 9 -9.31 23.75 37.92
CA VAL A 9 -8.23 23.75 38.90
C VAL A 9 -8.84 23.64 40.31
N PRO A 10 -8.25 22.81 41.20
CA PRO A 10 -8.70 22.72 42.59
C PRO A 10 -8.71 24.10 43.28
N ASN A 11 -9.74 24.37 44.08
CA ASN A 11 -9.94 25.64 44.80
C ASN A 11 -10.21 26.88 43.90
N ARG A 12 -10.50 26.69 42.60
CA ARG A 12 -10.75 27.78 41.64
C ARG A 12 -12.14 27.73 40.98
N GLU A 13 -13.07 26.99 41.56
CA GLU A 13 -14.41 26.73 41.01
C GLU A 13 -15.25 27.99 40.80
N ALA A 14 -15.05 29.02 41.64
CA ALA A 14 -15.75 30.29 41.57
C ALA A 14 -15.16 31.28 40.53
N THR A 15 -14.19 30.87 39.70
CA THR A 15 -13.58 31.77 38.72
C THR A 15 -14.57 32.13 37.62
N GLU A 16 -14.94 33.41 37.53
CA GLU A 16 -15.80 33.95 36.47
C GLU A 16 -15.04 34.69 35.36
N ILE A 17 -15.76 35.10 34.32
CA ILE A 17 -15.19 35.85 33.18
C ILE A 17 -14.67 37.22 33.62
N SER A 18 -15.33 37.86 34.59
CA SER A 18 -14.91 39.13 35.21
C SER A 18 -13.50 39.09 35.82
N HIS A 19 -13.04 37.91 36.22
CA HIS A 19 -11.72 37.70 36.80
C HIS A 19 -10.62 37.46 35.73
N VAL A 20 -10.97 37.46 34.45
CA VAL A 20 -10.02 37.36 33.34
C VAL A 20 -9.85 38.73 32.72
N LEU A 21 -8.73 39.37 33.03
CA LEU A 21 -8.40 40.70 32.56
C LEU A 21 -7.61 40.59 31.26
N LEU A 22 -8.06 41.27 30.20
CA LEU A 22 -7.31 41.39 28.95
C LEU A 22 -6.43 42.64 28.98
N CYS A 23 -5.21 42.51 28.48
CA CYS A 23 -4.21 43.56 28.45
C CYS A 23 -3.59 43.64 27.05
N ASN A 24 -3.28 44.87 26.60
CA ASN A 24 -2.51 45.12 25.36
C ASN A 24 -3.06 44.35 24.14
N VAL A 25 -4.31 44.62 23.79
CA VAL A 25 -4.99 44.03 22.63
C VAL A 25 -4.51 44.73 21.35
N THR A 26 -4.07 43.94 20.38
CA THR A 26 -3.56 44.42 19.09
C THR A 26 -4.53 44.10 17.94
N GLN A 27 -4.37 44.78 16.81
CA GLN A 27 -5.21 44.55 15.62
C GLN A 27 -5.01 43.17 14.99
N ARG A 28 -3.83 42.54 15.18
CA ARG A 28 -3.53 41.17 14.71
C ARG A 28 -4.04 40.08 15.66
N VAL A 29 -4.95 40.40 16.57
CA VAL A 29 -5.54 39.45 17.55
C VAL A 29 -4.46 38.81 18.45
N SER A 30 -3.50 39.63 18.88
CA SER A 30 -2.59 39.29 19.98
C SER A 30 -2.96 40.12 21.20
N PHE A 31 -3.06 39.46 22.36
CA PHE A 31 -3.35 40.08 23.63
C PHE A 31 -2.73 39.28 24.76
N TRP A 32 -2.47 39.97 25.86
CA TRP A 32 -2.11 39.36 27.13
C TRP A 32 -3.38 39.17 27.96
N PHE A 33 -3.38 38.17 28.82
CA PHE A 33 -4.43 38.05 29.81
C PHE A 33 -3.86 37.66 31.16
N VAL A 34 -4.53 38.12 32.21
CA VAL A 34 -4.21 37.82 33.60
C VAL A 34 -5.47 37.31 34.26
N VAL A 35 -5.32 36.32 35.15
CA VAL A 35 -6.43 35.79 35.94
C VAL A 35 -6.25 36.26 37.38
N THR A 36 -7.30 36.80 37.98
CA THR A 36 -7.33 37.20 39.38
C THR A 36 -8.10 36.19 40.23
N ASP A 37 -7.71 36.07 41.50
CA ASP A 37 -8.43 35.24 42.46
C ASP A 37 -9.73 35.94 42.90
N PRO A 38 -10.89 35.28 42.78
CA PRO A 38 -12.17 35.83 43.24
C PRO A 38 -12.21 36.12 44.76
N SER A 39 -11.39 35.44 45.56
CA SER A 39 -11.45 35.54 47.03
C SER A 39 -10.57 36.65 47.59
N LYS A 40 -9.46 36.95 46.91
CA LYS A 40 -8.36 37.76 47.44
C LYS A 40 -7.93 38.91 46.53
N ASN A 41 -8.56 39.06 45.35
CA ASN A 41 -8.26 40.11 44.35
C ASN A 41 -6.77 40.23 43.97
N HIS A 42 -6.00 39.16 44.16
CA HIS A 42 -4.60 39.07 43.77
C HIS A 42 -4.49 38.31 42.44
N THR A 43 -3.43 38.59 41.68
CA THR A 43 -3.16 37.90 40.42
C THR A 43 -2.69 36.49 40.67
N LEU A 44 -3.27 35.53 39.95
CA LEU A 44 -2.87 34.13 40.04
C LEU A 44 -1.47 33.92 39.45
N PRO A 45 -0.69 32.98 40.02
CA PRO A 45 0.62 32.66 39.49
C PRO A 45 0.50 32.10 38.07
N ALA A 46 1.40 32.54 37.19
CA ALA A 46 1.37 32.15 35.78
C ALA A 46 1.48 30.63 35.57
N VAL A 47 2.17 29.91 36.45
CA VAL A 47 2.34 28.46 36.38
C VAL A 47 1.00 27.73 36.53
N GLU A 48 0.15 28.20 37.45
CA GLU A 48 -1.18 27.63 37.69
C GLU A 48 -2.11 27.89 36.49
N VAL A 49 -2.05 29.11 35.93
CA VAL A 49 -2.84 29.44 34.74
C VAL A 49 -2.37 28.63 33.53
N GLN A 50 -1.05 28.49 33.35
CA GLN A 50 -0.47 27.71 32.25
C GLN A 50 -0.88 26.23 32.32
N SER A 51 -0.87 25.62 33.50
CA SER A 51 -1.29 24.23 33.66
C SER A 51 -2.79 24.05 33.37
N ALA A 52 -3.62 24.98 33.83
CA ALA A 52 -5.06 24.98 33.57
C ALA A 52 -5.39 25.05 32.06
N ILE A 53 -4.70 25.95 31.35
CA ILE A 53 -4.83 26.10 29.90
C ILE A 53 -4.30 24.86 29.19
N ARG A 54 -3.15 24.32 29.60
CA ARG A 54 -2.57 23.11 29.01
C ARG A 54 -3.52 21.91 29.09
N MET A 55 -4.17 21.71 30.23
CA MET A 55 -5.12 20.61 30.44
C MET A 55 -6.38 20.72 29.56
N ASN A 56 -6.80 21.95 29.24
CA ASN A 56 -8.01 22.21 28.47
C ASN A 56 -7.72 22.67 27.02
N LYS A 57 -6.46 22.58 26.56
CA LYS A 57 -6.02 23.19 25.29
C LYS A 57 -6.80 22.67 24.09
N ASN A 58 -7.00 21.36 23.97
CA ASN A 58 -7.79 20.74 22.91
C ASN A 58 -9.22 21.32 22.85
N ARG A 59 -9.87 21.50 24.00
CA ARG A 59 -11.22 22.06 24.06
C ARG A 59 -11.26 23.54 23.70
N ILE A 60 -10.26 24.33 24.12
CA ILE A 60 -10.13 25.75 23.76
C ILE A 60 -10.00 25.87 22.23
N ASN A 61 -9.08 25.12 21.65
CA ASN A 61 -8.82 25.06 20.22
C ASN A 61 -10.09 24.71 19.42
N ASN A 62 -10.76 23.62 19.81
CA ASN A 62 -11.98 23.16 19.15
C ASN A 62 -13.14 24.15 19.26
N ALA A 63 -13.22 24.94 20.35
CA ALA A 63 -14.26 25.97 20.50
C ALA A 63 -14.12 27.12 19.47
N PHE A 64 -12.92 27.32 18.93
CA PHE A 64 -12.65 28.36 17.92
C PHE A 64 -12.34 27.78 16.54
N PHE A 65 -12.43 26.46 16.35
CA PHE A 65 -11.98 25.76 15.13
C PHE A 65 -10.52 26.07 14.77
N LEU A 66 -9.68 26.26 15.79
CA LEU A 66 -8.25 26.52 15.66
C LEU A 66 -7.45 25.28 16.11
N ASN A 67 -6.18 25.23 15.74
CA ASN A 67 -5.22 24.21 16.14
C ASN A 67 -4.06 24.85 16.92
N ASP A 68 -3.11 24.04 17.41
CA ASP A 68 -1.98 24.57 18.20
C ASP A 68 -1.02 25.48 17.42
N GLN A 69 -1.09 25.50 16.08
CA GLN A 69 -0.27 26.37 15.23
C GLN A 69 -0.95 27.72 14.95
N THR A 70 -2.28 27.76 15.01
CA THR A 70 -3.09 28.96 14.72
C THR A 70 -3.53 29.67 16.00
N LEU A 71 -3.64 28.94 17.10
CA LEU A 71 -3.82 29.48 18.45
C LEU A 71 -2.64 29.09 19.33
N GLU A 72 -1.69 30.02 19.42
CA GLU A 72 -0.46 29.81 20.17
C GLU A 72 -0.51 30.49 21.55
N PHE A 73 -0.03 29.77 22.55
CA PHE A 73 0.27 30.31 23.88
C PHE A 73 1.78 30.32 24.05
N LEU A 74 2.44 31.49 23.98
CA LEU A 74 3.90 31.62 23.91
C LEU A 74 4.71 30.86 24.99
N LYS A 75 4.12 30.63 26.17
CA LYS A 75 4.77 29.90 27.29
C LYS A 75 4.26 28.46 27.49
N ILE A 76 3.33 27.98 26.66
CA ILE A 76 2.74 26.65 26.79
C ILE A 76 3.08 25.85 25.53
N PRO A 77 3.80 24.71 25.66
CA PRO A 77 4.21 23.93 24.50
C PRO A 77 3.01 23.37 23.73
N SER A 78 3.23 23.06 22.45
CA SER A 78 2.24 22.39 21.60
C SER A 78 1.91 20.98 22.13
N THR A 79 0.63 20.65 22.07
CA THR A 79 0.03 19.35 22.38
C THR A 79 -0.20 18.50 21.13
N LEU A 80 -0.09 19.08 19.94
CA LEU A 80 -0.05 18.31 18.70
C LEU A 80 1.15 17.36 18.75
N ALA A 81 0.85 16.06 18.61
CA ALA A 81 1.88 15.09 18.30
C ALA A 81 2.61 15.53 17.02
N PRO A 82 3.94 15.33 16.94
CA PRO A 82 4.64 15.55 15.69
C PRO A 82 3.93 14.75 14.58
N PRO A 83 3.85 15.29 13.34
CA PRO A 83 3.29 14.56 12.22
C PRO A 83 3.85 13.14 12.21
N MET A 84 2.97 12.15 12.18
CA MET A 84 3.40 10.76 12.17
C MET A 84 4.11 10.52 10.84
N ASP A 85 5.44 10.47 10.91
CA ASP A 85 6.25 10.06 9.77
C ASP A 85 5.84 8.63 9.39
N PRO A 86 5.66 8.34 8.09
CA PRO A 86 5.31 7.00 7.67
C PRO A 86 6.39 6.02 8.15
N SER A 87 5.96 4.91 8.78
CA SER A 87 6.87 3.89 9.36
C SER A 87 7.84 3.29 8.33
N VAL A 88 7.55 3.43 7.04
CA VAL A 88 8.44 3.06 5.94
C VAL A 88 8.54 4.23 4.95
N PRO A 89 9.76 4.59 4.50
CA PRO A 89 9.95 5.52 3.40
C PRO A 89 9.23 5.03 2.14
N ILE A 90 8.40 5.88 1.56
CA ILE A 90 7.59 5.58 0.36
C ILE A 90 8.45 5.09 -0.81
N TRP A 91 9.68 5.60 -0.92
CA TRP A 91 10.64 5.19 -1.95
C TRP A 91 11.02 3.70 -1.89
N ILE A 92 11.04 3.08 -0.71
CA ILE A 92 11.34 1.65 -0.56
C ILE A 92 10.21 0.80 -1.17
N ILE A 93 8.96 1.22 -1.00
CA ILE A 93 7.79 0.55 -1.59
C ILE A 93 7.89 0.60 -3.13
N ILE A 94 8.17 1.79 -3.67
CA ILE A 94 8.33 1.99 -5.11
C ILE A 94 9.48 1.14 -5.66
N PHE A 95 10.62 1.14 -5.00
CA PHE A 95 11.77 0.32 -5.37
C PHE A 95 11.44 -1.17 -5.41
N GLY A 96 10.75 -1.68 -4.38
CA GLY A 96 10.37 -3.10 -4.30
C GLY A 96 9.45 -3.54 -5.45
N VAL A 97 8.47 -2.71 -5.82
CA VAL A 97 7.56 -3.00 -6.92
C VAL A 97 8.30 -3.04 -8.26
N ILE A 98 9.14 -2.03 -8.52
CA ILE A 98 9.93 -1.95 -9.76
C ILE A 98 10.89 -3.14 -9.87
N PHE A 99 11.59 -3.46 -8.77
CA PHE A 99 12.52 -4.59 -8.74
C PHE A 99 11.81 -5.94 -8.98
N CYS A 100 10.61 -6.12 -8.43
CA CYS A 100 9.80 -7.31 -8.67
C CYS A 100 9.40 -7.45 -10.15
N ILE A 101 8.93 -6.35 -10.78
CA ILE A 101 8.58 -6.34 -12.21
C ILE A 101 9.79 -6.69 -13.08
N ILE A 102 10.95 -6.12 -12.76
CA ILE A 102 12.20 -6.39 -13.50
C ILE A 102 12.59 -7.86 -13.37
N ILE A 103 12.54 -8.45 -12.17
CA ILE A 103 12.84 -9.87 -11.97
C ILE A 103 11.90 -10.75 -12.79
N VAL A 104 10.59 -10.49 -12.74
CA VAL A 104 9.59 -11.25 -13.49
C VAL A 104 9.85 -11.14 -14.99
N ALA A 105 10.13 -9.93 -15.49
CA ALA A 105 10.44 -9.71 -16.90
C ALA A 105 11.70 -10.50 -17.34
N ILE A 106 12.77 -10.45 -16.54
CA ILE A 106 14.01 -11.20 -16.82
C ILE A 106 13.75 -12.71 -16.81
N ALA A 107 13.01 -13.22 -15.83
CA ALA A 107 12.68 -14.64 -15.74
C ALA A 107 11.88 -15.10 -16.96
N LEU A 108 10.84 -14.35 -17.36
CA LEU A 108 10.05 -14.66 -18.57
C LEU A 108 10.89 -14.61 -19.84
N LEU A 109 11.84 -13.67 -19.96
CA LEU A 109 12.77 -13.60 -21.10
C LEU A 109 13.69 -14.83 -21.17
N ILE A 110 14.25 -15.26 -20.04
CA ILE A 110 15.10 -16.46 -19.97
C ILE A 110 14.30 -17.71 -20.34
N LEU A 111 13.12 -17.89 -19.74
CA LEU A 111 12.25 -19.04 -20.02
C LEU A 111 11.83 -19.06 -21.49
N SER A 112 11.44 -17.92 -22.05
CA SER A 112 11.07 -17.79 -23.46
C SER A 112 12.24 -18.10 -24.38
N GLY A 113 13.45 -17.62 -24.06
CA GLY A 113 14.66 -17.92 -24.83
C GLY A 113 15.00 -19.41 -24.84
N ILE A 114 14.91 -20.08 -23.69
CA ILE A 114 15.13 -21.53 -23.58
C ILE A 114 14.05 -22.29 -24.36
N TRP A 115 12.78 -21.92 -24.22
CA TRP A 115 11.67 -22.62 -24.88
C TRP A 115 11.68 -22.43 -26.41
N GLN A 116 11.98 -21.22 -26.89
CA GLN A 116 12.21 -20.93 -28.30
C GLN A 116 13.38 -21.75 -28.86
N ARG A 117 14.51 -21.85 -28.15
CA ARG A 117 15.65 -22.66 -28.60
C ARG A 117 15.30 -24.15 -28.65
N ARG A 118 14.54 -24.65 -27.66
CA ARG A 118 14.06 -26.04 -27.62
C ARG A 118 13.10 -26.34 -28.78
N ARG A 119 12.26 -25.39 -29.19
CA ARG A 119 11.34 -25.53 -30.33
C ARG A 119 12.04 -25.36 -31.68
N LYS A 120 12.95 -24.41 -31.84
CA LYS A 120 13.73 -24.23 -33.09
C LYS A 120 14.71 -25.36 -33.38
N ASN A 121 15.15 -26.11 -32.36
CA ASN A 121 15.93 -27.34 -32.54
C ASN A 121 15.06 -28.55 -32.93
N LYS A 122 13.75 -28.36 -33.10
CA LYS A 122 12.76 -29.38 -33.46
C LYS A 122 11.85 -28.86 -34.58
N GLU A 123 12.31 -28.81 -35.84
CA GLU A 123 11.48 -29.02 -37.06
C GLU A 123 12.27 -28.87 -38.38
N PRO A 124 11.89 -29.53 -39.50
CA PRO A 124 10.85 -30.56 -39.70
C PRO A 124 11.38 -31.86 -40.37
N SER A 125 10.83 -33.01 -39.98
CA SER A 125 10.72 -34.18 -40.86
C SER A 125 9.24 -34.37 -41.19
N GLU A 126 8.89 -33.86 -42.38
CA GLU A 126 7.72 -34.13 -43.24
C GLU A 126 6.35 -34.52 -42.66
N VAL A 127 5.38 -33.68 -43.06
CA VAL A 127 4.02 -33.97 -43.57
C VAL A 127 2.93 -34.30 -42.54
N ASP A 128 2.02 -33.32 -42.44
CA ASP A 128 0.56 -33.39 -42.33
C ASP A 128 -0.05 -34.34 -41.29
N ASP A 129 -0.69 -33.77 -40.27
CA ASP A 129 -2.07 -34.15 -39.95
C ASP A 129 -2.74 -33.04 -39.13
N ALA A 130 -3.78 -32.49 -39.74
CA ALA A 130 -4.70 -31.54 -39.16
C ALA A 130 -5.53 -32.22 -38.06
N GLU A 131 -5.31 -31.85 -36.81
CA GLU A 131 -6.23 -32.19 -35.71
C GLU A 131 -6.38 -30.97 -34.79
N ASP A 132 -7.19 -30.03 -35.27
CA ASP A 132 -7.96 -29.10 -34.46
C ASP A 132 -8.85 -29.88 -33.46
N LYS A 133 -8.45 -29.94 -32.18
CA LYS A 133 -9.32 -30.26 -31.03
C LYS A 133 -8.48 -30.18 -29.75
N CYS A 134 -8.81 -29.43 -28.71
CA CYS A 134 -10.13 -29.10 -28.20
C CYS A 134 -10.00 -27.86 -27.30
N GLU A 135 -10.30 -26.69 -27.85
CA GLU A 135 -10.95 -25.66 -27.04
C GLU A 135 -12.38 -26.09 -26.76
N ASN A 136 -12.82 -25.88 -25.52
CA ASN A 136 -14.20 -25.57 -25.15
C ASN A 136 -15.34 -26.27 -25.92
N MET A 137 -15.85 -27.39 -25.40
CA MET A 137 -17.31 -27.49 -25.32
C MET A 137 -17.76 -28.42 -24.19
N ILE A 138 -18.42 -27.79 -23.23
CA ILE A 138 -19.33 -28.39 -22.25
C ILE A 138 -20.25 -29.36 -22.99
N THR A 139 -20.21 -30.66 -22.69
CA THR A 139 -21.24 -31.60 -23.14
C THR A 139 -21.70 -32.50 -22.01
N ILE A 140 -22.82 -32.05 -21.46
CA ILE A 140 -23.91 -32.76 -20.80
C ILE A 140 -24.18 -34.13 -21.46
N GLU A 141 -24.30 -35.12 -20.57
CA GLU A 141 -24.90 -36.47 -20.61
C GLU A 141 -25.65 -37.03 -21.84
N ASN A 142 -25.59 -38.37 -21.91
CA ASN A 142 -26.54 -39.36 -22.45
C ASN A 142 -26.39 -39.86 -23.90
N GLY A 143 -26.03 -41.16 -24.05
CA GLY A 143 -26.35 -41.97 -25.24
C GLY A 143 -25.37 -43.10 -25.60
N ILE A 144 -25.84 -44.35 -25.55
CA ILE A 144 -25.24 -45.69 -25.78
C ILE A 144 -24.28 -45.83 -27.00
N PRO A 145 -23.24 -46.71 -26.93
CA PRO A 145 -22.22 -46.86 -27.98
C PRO A 145 -22.63 -47.79 -29.12
N SER A 146 -22.10 -47.56 -30.32
CA SER A 146 -22.16 -48.51 -31.44
C SER A 146 -20.85 -48.46 -32.23
N ASP A 147 -20.12 -49.58 -32.20
CA ASP A 147 -19.04 -49.94 -33.14
C ASP A 147 -19.67 -50.54 -34.40
N PRO A 148 -19.05 -50.41 -35.60
CA PRO A 148 -18.53 -51.63 -36.23
C PRO A 148 -17.32 -51.49 -37.20
N LEU A 149 -16.43 -52.49 -37.11
CA LEU A 149 -15.90 -53.39 -38.17
C LEU A 149 -15.09 -52.79 -39.35
N ASP A 150 -13.80 -53.13 -39.44
CA ASP A 150 -13.18 -54.32 -40.09
C ASP A 150 -13.01 -54.17 -41.62
N MET A 151 -11.75 -54.13 -42.08
CA MET A 151 -11.15 -55.11 -43.01
C MET A 151 -9.89 -54.58 -43.74
N LYS A 152 -8.78 -55.27 -43.48
CA LYS A 152 -8.00 -56.04 -44.48
C LYS A 152 -7.09 -55.33 -45.52
N GLY A 153 -5.82 -55.73 -45.50
CA GLY A 153 -4.89 -55.81 -46.66
C GLY A 153 -3.50 -55.26 -46.33
N GLY A 154 -2.48 -56.06 -45.99
CA GLY A 154 -1.67 -56.93 -46.90
C GLY A 154 -0.49 -56.10 -47.46
N HIS A 155 0.77 -56.51 -47.60
CA HIS A 155 1.52 -57.77 -47.54
C HIS A 155 3.03 -57.39 -47.55
N ILE A 156 3.89 -58.08 -46.80
CA ILE A 156 5.36 -57.90 -46.81
C ILE A 156 6.00 -58.57 -48.03
N ASN A 157 7.13 -58.08 -48.55
CA ASN A 157 8.05 -58.88 -49.37
C ASN A 157 9.51 -58.38 -49.19
N ASP A 158 10.38 -59.34 -48.95
CA ASP A 158 11.82 -59.25 -48.78
C ASP A 158 12.47 -59.88 -50.02
N ALA A 159 13.38 -59.19 -50.71
CA ALA A 159 14.12 -59.80 -51.82
C ALA A 159 15.40 -59.02 -52.24
N PHE A 160 16.51 -59.77 -52.22
CA PHE A 160 17.77 -59.65 -52.96
C PHE A 160 18.97 -58.88 -52.36
N MET A 161 19.80 -59.66 -51.67
CA MET A 161 21.26 -59.56 -51.67
C MET A 161 21.84 -60.18 -52.95
N THR A 162 22.90 -59.59 -53.51
CA THR A 162 23.95 -60.29 -54.27
C THR A 162 25.28 -59.55 -54.11
N GLU A 163 26.28 -60.33 -53.68
CA GLU A 163 27.70 -60.00 -53.53
C GLU A 163 28.38 -59.93 -54.91
N ASP A 164 29.46 -59.14 -55.04
CA ASP A 164 30.63 -59.38 -55.91
C ASP A 164 31.68 -58.28 -55.61
N GLU A 165 32.78 -58.55 -54.90
CA GLU A 165 34.03 -59.18 -55.34
C GLU A 165 35.05 -58.27 -56.08
N ARG A 166 36.25 -58.17 -55.47
CA ARG A 166 37.62 -58.03 -56.04
C ARG A 166 38.10 -56.72 -56.70
N LEU A 167 38.98 -56.05 -55.92
CA LEU A 167 40.33 -55.54 -56.25
C LEU A 167 40.86 -55.73 -57.69
N THR A 168 41.40 -54.65 -58.28
CA THR A 168 42.82 -54.57 -58.74
C THR A 168 43.23 -53.15 -59.15
N PRO A 169 44.54 -52.83 -59.14
CA PRO A 169 45.12 -51.48 -59.20
C PRO A 169 45.60 -51.08 -60.61
N LEU A 170 45.90 -49.79 -60.80
CA LEU A 170 46.96 -49.23 -61.66
C LEU A 170 47.27 -47.80 -61.21
#